data_AF-A0A9C5ZA25-F1
#
_entry.id   AF-A0A9C5ZA25-F1
#
_cell.length_a   1.000
_cell.length_b   1.000
_cell.length_c   1.000
_cell.angle_alpha   90.00
_cell.angle_beta   90.00
_cell.angle_gamma   90.00
#
_symmetry.space_group_name_H-M   'P 1'
#
loop_
_entity.id
_entity.type
_entity.pdbx_description
1 polymer ?
#
loop_
_entity_poly.entity_id
_entity_poly.type
_entity_poly.pdbx_seq_one_letter_code
_entity_poly.pdbx_strand_id
1 'polypeptide(L)'
;MNDIRLLKDQQRDKHPGFDSYMNCMTRALFTGLASFCLGFSGTYFAQKVIQKKLYYPLQYNILISVLTATGIAYHLTSIRTKSCQAAWMAAEDKHTILKENEY
;
A
#
# COMPACT_ATOMS: atom_id res chain seq x y z
N MET A 1 -22.49 -16.68 12.55
CA MET A 1 -21.05 -16.30 12.57
C MET A 1 -20.16 -17.21 11.70
N ASN A 2 -20.73 -18.00 10.78
CA ASN A 2 -20.00 -18.93 9.89
C ASN A 2 -19.98 -18.50 8.41
N ASP A 3 -20.83 -17.54 8.01
CA ASP A 3 -20.96 -17.12 6.61
C ASP A 3 -19.67 -16.51 6.04
N ILE A 4 -18.94 -15.69 6.80
CA ILE A 4 -17.75 -14.99 6.28
C ILE A 4 -16.64 -15.97 5.87
N ARG A 5 -16.46 -17.07 6.62
CA ARG A 5 -15.45 -18.09 6.29
C ARG A 5 -15.85 -18.84 5.03
N LEU A 6 -17.12 -19.23 4.94
CA LEU A 6 -17.69 -19.95 3.80
C LEU A 6 -17.62 -19.10 2.52
N LEU A 7 -17.93 -17.81 2.62
CA LEU A 7 -17.77 -16.86 1.51
C LEU A 7 -16.31 -16.69 1.09
N LYS A 8 -15.37 -16.64 2.05
CA LYS A 8 -13.94 -16.55 1.76
C LYS A 8 -13.45 -17.79 1.03
N ASP A 9 -13.86 -18.98 1.48
CA ASP A 9 -13.49 -20.25 0.87
C ASP A 9 -14.08 -20.37 -0.54
N GLN A 10 -15.35 -19.99 -0.73
CA GLN A 10 -16.00 -19.93 -2.06
C GLN A 10 -15.31 -18.95 -3.04
N GLN A 11 -14.83 -17.80 -2.54
CA GLN A 11 -14.09 -16.84 -3.36
C GLN A 11 -12.68 -17.34 -3.70
N ARG A 12 -12.04 -18.04 -2.76
CA ARG A 12 -10.72 -18.64 -2.96
C ARG A 12 -10.73 -19.77 -3.99
N ASP A 13 -11.79 -20.56 -4.04
CA ASP A 13 -11.96 -21.61 -5.05
C ASP A 13 -12.20 -21.04 -6.45
N LYS A 14 -12.91 -19.90 -6.56
CA LYS A 14 -13.15 -19.22 -7.85
C LYS A 14 -11.94 -18.46 -8.36
N HIS A 15 -11.13 -17.90 -7.47
CA HIS A 15 -9.97 -17.08 -7.82
C HIS A 15 -8.71 -17.59 -7.10
N PRO A 16 -8.02 -18.62 -7.65
CA PRO A 16 -6.85 -19.23 -6.99
C PRO A 16 -5.70 -18.24 -6.75
N GLY A 17 -5.62 -17.15 -7.53
CA GLY A 17 -4.64 -16.06 -7.35
C GLY A 17 -5.00 -15.02 -6.28
N PHE A 18 -6.23 -15.01 -5.76
CA PHE A 18 -6.74 -13.97 -4.87
C PHE A 18 -6.03 -13.95 -3.50
N ASP A 19 -5.69 -15.12 -2.95
CA ASP A 19 -5.01 -15.18 -1.66
C ASP A 19 -3.57 -14.60 -1.74
N SER A 20 -2.86 -14.90 -2.84
CA SER A 20 -1.55 -14.30 -3.13
C SER A 20 -1.65 -12.78 -3.32
N TYR A 21 -2.68 -12.32 -4.04
CA TYR A 21 -2.96 -10.89 -4.21
C TYR A 21 -3.20 -10.18 -2.88
N MET A 22 -4.05 -10.74 -2.01
CA MET A 22 -4.35 -10.16 -0.69
C MET A 22 -3.10 -10.10 0.19
N ASN A 23 -2.29 -11.16 0.20
CA ASN A 23 -1.01 -11.15 0.93
C ASN A 23 -0.05 -10.06 0.42
N CYS A 24 0.03 -9.89 -0.91
CA CYS A 24 0.83 -8.83 -1.53
C CYS A 24 0.32 -7.43 -1.14
N MET A 25 -1.00 -7.23 -1.21
CA MET A 25 -1.64 -5.96 -0.88
C MET A 25 -1.45 -5.59 0.60
N THR A 26 -1.65 -6.54 1.52
CA THR A 26 -1.39 -6.32 2.95
C THR A 26 0.07 -5.94 3.21
N ARG A 27 1.03 -6.63 2.58
CA ARG A 27 2.46 -6.27 2.68
C ARG A 27 2.74 -4.88 2.13
N ALA A 28 2.15 -4.52 0.99
CA ALA A 28 2.28 -3.19 0.41
C ALA A 28 1.78 -2.10 1.36
N LEU A 29 0.61 -2.31 1.98
CA LEU A 29 0.02 -1.38 2.95
C LEU A 29 0.88 -1.23 4.21
N PHE A 30 1.34 -2.33 4.79
CA PHE A 30 2.24 -2.27 5.96
C PHE A 30 3.57 -1.59 5.64
N THR A 31 4.11 -1.80 4.45
CA THR A 31 5.32 -1.12 3.98
C THR A 31 5.07 0.39 3.82
N GLY A 32 3.92 0.77 3.26
CA GLY A 32 3.48 2.16 3.17
C GLY A 32 3.37 2.83 4.53
N LEU A 33 2.73 2.16 5.50
CA LEU A 33 2.61 2.65 6.88
C LEU A 33 3.98 2.79 7.56
N ALA A 34 4.85 1.80 7.41
CA ALA A 34 6.21 1.87 7.95
C ALA A 34 6.98 3.06 7.36
N SER A 35 6.88 3.27 6.04
CA SER A 35 7.51 4.41 5.36
C SER A 35 6.94 5.75 5.82
N PHE A 36 5.64 5.83 6.12
CA PHE A 36 5.01 7.02 6.69
C PHE A 36 5.59 7.35 8.07
N CYS A 37 5.64 6.37 8.97
CA CYS A 37 6.17 6.56 10.33
C CYS A 37 7.64 6.96 10.32
N LEU A 38 8.46 6.32 9.49
CA LEU A 38 9.88 6.65 9.35
C LEU A 38 10.08 8.01 8.68
N GLY A 39 9.31 8.32 7.64
CA GLY A 39 9.36 9.62 6.96
C GLY A 39 8.94 10.77 7.87
N PHE A 40 7.85 10.59 8.63
CA PHE A 40 7.37 11.59 9.58
C PHE A 40 8.37 11.82 10.72
N SER A 41 8.87 10.75 11.35
CA SER A 41 9.86 10.88 12.43
C SER A 41 11.17 11.51 11.92
N GLY A 42 11.70 11.04 10.80
CA GLY A 42 12.92 11.58 10.20
C GLY A 42 12.82 13.06 9.84
N THR A 43 11.74 13.46 9.17
CA THR A 43 11.50 14.87 8.80
C THR A 43 11.26 15.74 10.04
N TYR A 44 10.53 15.26 11.04
CA TYR A 44 10.30 15.99 12.29
C TYR A 44 11.61 16.26 13.06
N PHE A 45 12.48 15.25 13.20
CA PHE A 45 13.79 15.43 13.85
C PHE A 45 14.69 16.37 13.05
N ALA A 46 14.75 16.22 11.73
CA ALA A 46 15.53 17.11 10.86
C ALA A 46 15.07 18.57 10.99
N GLN A 47 13.76 18.81 10.94
CA GLN A 47 13.16 20.14 11.12
C GLN A 47 13.44 20.72 12.51
N LYS A 48 13.47 19.90 13.56
CA LYS A 48 13.79 20.34 14.93
C LYS A 48 15.25 20.75 15.09
N VAL A 49 16.18 20.07 14.41
CA VAL A 49 17.60 20.47 14.36
C VAL A 49 17.77 21.79 13.59
N ILE A 50 17.05 21.96 12.48
CA ILE A 50 17.09 23.19 11.65
C ILE A 50 16.47 24.38 12.40
N GLN A 51 15.39 24.17 13.15
CA GLN A 51 14.77 25.20 14.01
C GLN A 51 15.73 25.75 15.06
N LYS A 52 16.72 24.97 15.51
CA LYS A 52 17.75 25.47 16.42
C LYS A 52 18.58 26.61 15.80
N LYS A 53 18.59 26.72 14.46
CA LYS A 53 19.34 27.72 13.69
C LYS A 53 18.46 28.80 13.04
N LEU A 54 17.18 28.52 12.78
CA LEU A 54 16.22 29.45 12.16
C LEU A 54 14.95 29.55 13.01
N TYR A 55 14.65 30.75 13.53
CA TYR A 55 13.43 31.04 14.31
C TYR A 55 12.17 30.90 13.42
N TYR A 56 11.54 29.72 13.44
CA TYR A 56 10.30 29.44 12.69
C TYR A 56 9.25 28.76 13.58
N PRO A 57 7.94 29.08 13.46
CA PRO A 57 6.87 28.51 14.28
C PRO A 57 6.71 26.99 14.12
N LEU A 58 6.53 26.28 15.25
CA LEU A 58 6.45 24.81 15.35
C LEU A 58 5.31 24.18 14.53
N GLN A 59 4.22 24.91 14.28
CA GLN A 59 3.04 24.41 13.58
C GLN A 59 3.34 24.06 12.12
N TYR A 60 4.21 24.81 11.45
CA TYR A 60 4.57 24.56 10.05
C TYR A 60 5.42 23.30 9.88
N ASN A 61 6.22 22.95 10.88
CA ASN A 61 7.04 21.75 10.84
C ASN A 61 6.18 20.49 10.75
N ILE A 62 5.19 20.39 11.64
CA ILE A 62 4.29 19.22 11.69
C ILE A 62 3.48 19.13 10.40
N LEU A 63 2.99 20.26 9.87
CA LEU A 63 2.24 20.26 8.62
C LEU A 63 3.10 19.74 7.46
N ILE A 64 4.34 20.24 7.33
CA ILE A 64 5.26 19.83 6.26
C ILE A 64 5.69 18.37 6.43
N SER A 65 5.96 17.90 7.66
CA SER A 65 6.34 16.51 7.89
C SER A 65 5.21 15.54 7.58
N VAL A 66 3.96 15.88 7.91
CA VAL A 66 2.79 15.05 7.55
C VAL A 66 2.57 15.03 6.04
N LEU A 67 2.61 16.19 5.37
CA LEU A 67 2.40 16.27 3.92
C LEU A 67 3.47 15.48 3.16
N THR A 68 4.74 15.64 3.53
CA THR A 68 5.85 14.90 2.91
C THR A 68 5.77 13.40 3.18
N ALA A 69 5.53 12.98 4.43
CA ALA A 69 5.38 11.57 4.78
C ALA A 69 4.20 10.92 4.05
N THR A 70 3.08 11.63 3.91
CA THR A 70 1.89 11.15 3.19
C THR A 70 2.18 10.99 1.70
N GLY A 71 2.85 11.97 1.09
CA GLY A 71 3.25 11.89 -0.31
C GLY A 71 4.16 10.68 -0.59
N ILE A 72 5.16 10.47 0.26
CA ILE A 72 6.07 9.31 0.15
C ILE A 72 5.30 7.99 0.31
N ALA A 73 4.46 7.90 1.35
CA ALA A 73 3.69 6.69 1.63
C ALA A 73 2.70 6.39 0.49
N TYR A 74 2.03 7.39 -0.06
CA TYR A 74 1.13 7.24 -1.20
C TYR A 74 1.86 6.77 -2.45
N HIS A 75 3.01 7.38 -2.76
CA HIS A 75 3.82 6.96 -3.91
C HIS A 75 4.27 5.52 -3.78
N LEU A 76 4.82 5.14 -2.62
CA LEU A 76 5.31 3.79 -2.39
C LEU A 76 4.17 2.77 -2.44
N THR A 77 3.05 3.08 -1.77
CA THR A 77 1.87 2.22 -1.75
C THR A 77 1.30 2.06 -3.15
N SER A 78 1.13 3.14 -3.92
CA SER A 78 0.56 3.07 -5.27
C SER A 78 1.39 2.21 -6.23
N ILE A 79 2.72 2.31 -6.19
CA ILE A 79 3.62 1.48 -7.01
C ILE A 79 3.49 0.01 -6.62
N ARG A 80 3.52 -0.30 -5.33
CA ARG A 80 3.42 -1.68 -4.83
C ARG A 80 2.04 -2.28 -5.13
N THR A 81 0.97 -1.53 -4.90
CA THR A 81 -0.40 -1.98 -5.23
C THR A 81 -0.56 -2.24 -6.72
N LYS A 82 -0.03 -1.37 -7.60
CA LYS A 82 -0.03 -1.61 -9.05
C LYS A 82 0.71 -2.90 -9.42
N SER A 83 1.85 -3.18 -8.78
CA SER A 83 2.59 -4.43 -9.02
C SER A 83 1.81 -5.66 -8.54
N CYS A 84 1.15 -5.59 -7.38
CA CYS A 84 0.30 -6.69 -6.87
C CYS A 84 -0.89 -6.94 -7.80
N GLN A 85 -1.53 -5.87 -8.29
CA GLN A 85 -2.63 -5.95 -9.23
C GLN A 85 -2.20 -6.54 -10.58
N ALA A 86 -1.04 -6.13 -11.12
CA ALA A 86 -0.51 -6.70 -12.35
C ALA A 86 -0.20 -8.20 -12.21
N ALA A 87 0.37 -8.61 -11.07
CA ALA A 87 0.62 -10.02 -10.78
C ALA A 87 -0.68 -10.83 -10.66
N TRP A 88 -1.71 -10.25 -10.05
CA TRP A 88 -3.03 -10.88 -9.96
C TRP A 88 -3.68 -11.02 -11.33
N MET A 89 -3.71 -9.96 -12.15
CA MET A 89 -4.22 -10.03 -13.51
C MET A 89 -3.46 -11.05 -14.35
N ALA A 90 -2.13 -11.15 -14.24
CA ALA A 90 -1.35 -12.15 -14.97
C ALA A 90 -1.58 -13.59 -14.49
N ALA A 91 -1.88 -13.79 -13.20
CA ALA A 91 -2.27 -15.09 -12.67
C ALA A 91 -3.68 -15.47 -13.12
N GLU A 92 -4.59 -14.50 -13.12
CA GLU A 92 -5.98 -14.72 -13.51
C GLU A 92 -6.12 -14.91 -15.01
N ASP A 93 -5.42 -14.13 -15.84
CA ASP A 93 -5.40 -14.26 -17.32
C ASP A 93 -4.80 -15.60 -17.80
N LYS A 94 -4.02 -16.29 -16.94
CA LYS A 94 -3.54 -17.66 -17.17
C LYS A 94 -4.54 -18.75 -16.73
N HIS A 95 -5.53 -18.38 -15.93
CA HIS A 95 -6.52 -19.28 -15.33
C HIS A 95 -7.97 -18.99 -15.77
N THR A 96 -8.22 -17.87 -16.46
CA THR A 96 -9.52 -17.55 -17.05
C THR A 96 -9.72 -18.30 -18.35
N ILE A 97 -10.78 -19.11 -18.35
CA ILE A 97 -11.43 -19.78 -19.48
C ILE A 97 -12.03 -18.79 -20.51
N LEU A 98 -11.65 -17.50 -20.45
CA LEU A 98 -12.19 -16.42 -21.29
C LEU A 98 -11.38 -16.20 -22.59
N LYS A 99 -10.38 -17.03 -22.87
CA LYS A 99 -9.68 -17.07 -24.17
C LYS A 99 -10.20 -18.14 -25.14
N GLU A 100 -11.32 -18.79 -24.83
CA GLU A 100 -11.87 -19.86 -25.69
C GLU A 100 -13.15 -19.43 -26.43
N ASN A 101 -13.32 -18.12 -26.74
CA ASN A 101 -14.42 -17.64 -27.61
C ASN A 101 -14.06 -16.37 -28.41
N GLU A 102 -12.80 -16.18 -28.78
CA GLU A 102 -12.42 -15.26 -29.86
C GLU A 102 -11.32 -15.91 -30.69
N TYR A 103 -11.71 -16.81 -31.61
CA TYR A 103 -11.20 -16.98 -32.99
C TYR A 103 -12.04 -18.03 -33.71
#